data_AF-A0A1G1YTI2-F1
#
_entry.id   AF-A0A1G1YTI2-F1
#
_cell.length_a   1.000
_cell.length_b   1.000
_cell.length_c   1.000
_cell.angle_alpha   90.00
_cell.angle_beta   90.00
_cell.angle_gamma   90.00
#
_symmetry.space_group_name_H-M   'P 1'
#
loop_
_entity.id
_entity.type
_entity.pdbx_description
1 polymer ?
#
loop_
_entity_poly.entity_id
_entity_poly.type
_entity_poly.pdbx_seq_one_letter_code
_entity_poly.pdbx_strand_id
1 'polypeptide(L)'
;MTTEIVADEKRVVPTDDKLGEFARHQHDVFERVRKGSLNPDEVMREVSKLIDRRSFFIPPEKQLELTRQRNAERHWGFTEADFEALGPPPAWPDGYLCAVVLDVSLDTVSRTFEEGWYFTKAVQPGEWRWPEVKSDENHLKLLDGIIHQRGLHWRVVDFAANWDKKDGIAPTVHTPKTSLSSAILWAASCFPRWIQAMDGVKVPFVWLPGYQLSISGSQPWSYVPDLCWHYGCRQVRLSADDASIRHYHRAVPVFVEC
;
A
#
# COMPACT_ATOMS: atom_id res chain seq x y z
N MET A 1 4.19 -45.51 -18.58
CA MET A 1 3.15 -45.43 -19.63
C MET A 1 1.83 -45.20 -18.90
N THR A 2 0.91 -44.28 -19.22
CA THR A 2 0.80 -43.14 -20.16
C THR A 2 -0.60 -42.55 -19.95
N THR A 3 -0.91 -41.23 -19.90
CA THR A 3 -0.15 -39.97 -20.00
C THR A 3 -0.97 -38.86 -19.28
N GLU A 4 -0.43 -37.65 -19.12
CA GLU A 4 -1.17 -36.44 -18.69
C GLU A 4 -2.31 -36.05 -19.67
N ILE A 5 -3.22 -35.15 -19.25
CA ILE A 5 -3.28 -33.74 -19.74
C ILE A 5 -4.40 -32.94 -19.03
N VAL A 6 -3.95 -31.93 -18.30
CA VAL A 6 -4.45 -30.54 -18.17
C VAL A 6 -5.95 -30.24 -18.42
N ALA A 7 -6.59 -29.62 -17.41
CA ALA A 7 -7.82 -28.85 -17.61
C ALA A 7 -7.52 -27.49 -18.27
N ASP A 8 -8.05 -27.27 -19.47
CA ASP A 8 -7.78 -26.10 -20.31
C ASP A 8 -8.60 -24.87 -19.88
N GLU A 9 -7.97 -23.95 -19.14
CA GLU A 9 -8.50 -22.58 -19.00
C GLU A 9 -8.45 -21.89 -20.37
N LYS A 10 -9.61 -21.83 -21.04
CA LYS A 10 -9.76 -21.13 -22.33
C LYS A 10 -9.41 -19.65 -22.22
N ARG A 11 -8.13 -19.33 -22.45
CA ARG A 11 -7.64 -17.99 -22.73
C ARG A 11 -8.37 -17.46 -23.96
N VAL A 12 -9.33 -16.55 -23.75
CA VAL A 12 -9.98 -15.83 -24.85
C VAL A 12 -8.96 -14.85 -25.43
N VAL A 13 -8.26 -15.30 -26.48
CA VAL A 13 -7.38 -14.43 -27.28
C VAL A 13 -8.27 -13.45 -28.04
N PRO A 14 -8.09 -12.12 -27.87
CA PRO A 14 -8.84 -11.13 -28.64
C PRO A 14 -8.54 -11.27 -30.14
N THR A 15 -9.56 -11.16 -30.99
CA THR A 15 -9.38 -11.14 -32.44
C THR A 15 -8.69 -9.86 -32.90
N ASP A 16 -7.96 -9.92 -34.02
CA ASP A 16 -7.20 -8.78 -34.58
C ASP A 16 -8.08 -7.53 -34.79
N ASP A 17 -9.35 -7.70 -35.19
CA ASP A 17 -10.30 -6.59 -35.32
C ASP A 17 -10.54 -5.86 -34.00
N LYS A 18 -10.68 -6.60 -32.89
CA LYS A 18 -10.89 -6.03 -31.54
C LYS A 18 -9.62 -5.37 -31.01
N LEU A 19 -8.45 -5.91 -31.33
CA LEU A 19 -7.16 -5.27 -31.05
C LEU A 19 -7.01 -3.97 -31.84
N GLY A 20 -7.43 -3.97 -33.11
CA GLY A 20 -7.44 -2.78 -33.98
C GLY A 20 -8.41 -1.70 -33.49
N GLU A 21 -9.62 -2.07 -33.06
CA GLU A 21 -10.58 -1.14 -32.44
C GLU A 21 -10.03 -0.53 -31.15
N PHE A 22 -9.45 -1.35 -30.27
CA PHE A 22 -8.83 -0.90 -29.03
C PHE A 22 -7.67 0.07 -29.28
N ALA A 23 -6.77 -0.24 -30.22
CA ALA A 23 -5.65 0.64 -30.59
C ALA A 23 -6.12 1.99 -31.17
N ARG A 24 -7.16 1.98 -32.03
CA ARG A 24 -7.77 3.22 -32.54
C ARG A 24 -8.41 4.04 -31.43
N HIS A 25 -9.12 3.40 -30.50
CA HIS A 25 -9.76 4.07 -29.37
C HIS A 25 -8.72 4.68 -28.41
N GLN A 26 -7.64 3.96 -28.09
CA GLN A 26 -6.54 4.51 -27.30
C GLN A 26 -5.89 5.72 -27.98
N HIS A 27 -5.65 5.66 -29.29
CA HIS A 27 -5.07 6.77 -30.03
C HIS A 27 -5.95 8.03 -30.03
N ASP A 28 -7.27 7.90 -30.20
CA ASP A 28 -8.21 9.03 -30.07
C ASP A 28 -8.15 9.67 -28.68
N VAL A 29 -8.19 8.85 -27.63
CA VAL A 29 -8.11 9.33 -26.24
C VAL A 29 -6.80 10.07 -25.98
N PHE A 30 -5.66 9.54 -26.43
CA PHE A 30 -4.36 10.22 -26.29
C PHE A 30 -4.29 11.54 -27.08
N GLU A 31 -4.76 11.59 -28.33
CA GLU A 31 -4.76 12.83 -29.11
C GLU A 31 -5.71 13.90 -28.52
N ARG A 32 -6.84 13.49 -27.94
CA ARG A 32 -7.79 14.40 -27.27
C ARG A 32 -7.23 14.95 -25.96
N VAL A 33 -6.53 14.13 -25.18
CA VAL A 33 -5.77 14.60 -24.02
C VAL A 33 -4.66 15.57 -24.45
N ARG A 34 -3.88 15.24 -25.48
CA ARG A 34 -2.81 16.11 -26.01
C ARG A 34 -3.34 17.46 -26.53
N LYS A 35 -4.56 17.48 -27.09
CA LYS A 35 -5.25 18.69 -27.57
C LYS A 35 -6.03 19.43 -26.47
N GLY A 36 -5.99 18.96 -25.21
CA GLY A 36 -6.69 19.57 -24.08
C GLY A 36 -8.22 19.41 -24.12
N SER A 37 -8.77 18.59 -25.01
CA SER A 37 -10.22 18.34 -25.14
C SER A 37 -10.73 17.17 -24.30
N LEU A 38 -9.83 16.46 -23.62
CA LEU A 38 -10.11 15.54 -22.52
C LEU A 38 -9.19 15.89 -21.35
N ASN A 39 -9.75 15.99 -20.13
CA ASN A 39 -8.95 16.21 -18.94
C ASN A 39 -8.17 14.92 -18.59
N PRO A 40 -6.82 14.95 -18.47
CA PRO A 40 -6.03 13.79 -18.08
C PRO A 40 -6.51 13.11 -16.79
N ASP A 41 -6.89 13.89 -15.78
CA ASP A 41 -7.34 13.39 -14.47
C ASP A 41 -8.71 12.72 -14.55
N GLU A 42 -9.54 13.10 -15.52
CA GLU A 42 -10.84 12.48 -15.77
C GLU A 42 -10.67 11.17 -16.54
N VAL A 43 -9.82 11.14 -17.57
CA VAL A 43 -9.47 9.91 -18.31
C VAL A 43 -8.87 8.87 -17.37
N MET A 44 -7.89 9.25 -16.54
CA MET A 44 -7.29 8.34 -15.55
C MET A 44 -8.32 7.86 -14.52
N ARG A 45 -9.26 8.73 -14.10
CA ARG A 45 -10.35 8.38 -13.18
C ARG A 45 -11.32 7.36 -13.77
N GLU A 46 -11.60 7.41 -15.07
CA GLU A 46 -12.46 6.43 -15.75
C GLU A 46 -11.73 5.11 -16.02
N VAL A 47 -10.46 5.14 -16.44
CA VAL A 47 -9.62 3.93 -16.54
C VAL A 47 -9.53 3.21 -15.18
N SER A 48 -9.40 3.95 -14.07
CA SER A 48 -9.42 3.41 -12.70
C SER A 48 -10.79 2.85 -12.24
N LYS A 49 -11.87 2.98 -13.03
CA LYS A 49 -13.12 2.20 -12.82
C LYS A 49 -13.06 0.81 -13.44
N LEU A 50 -12.25 0.62 -14.48
CA LEU A 50 -12.14 -0.63 -15.25
C LEU A 50 -11.09 -1.60 -14.68
N ILE A 51 -10.26 -1.14 -13.74
CA ILE A 51 -9.29 -1.99 -13.05
C ILE A 51 -10.03 -2.90 -12.07
N ASP A 52 -9.96 -4.23 -12.28
CA ASP A 52 -10.22 -5.20 -11.22
C ASP A 52 -9.25 -4.92 -10.07
N ARG A 53 -9.77 -4.49 -8.93
CA ARG A 53 -8.99 -4.00 -7.79
C ARG A 53 -8.22 -5.13 -7.09
N ARG A 54 -8.57 -6.40 -7.34
CA ARG A 54 -7.73 -7.55 -6.95
C ARG A 54 -6.38 -7.55 -7.68
N SER A 55 -6.30 -6.99 -8.89
CA SER A 55 -5.04 -6.84 -9.63
C SER A 55 -4.07 -5.83 -9.01
N PHE A 56 -4.49 -5.02 -8.02
CA PHE A 56 -3.56 -4.15 -7.30
C PHE A 56 -2.51 -4.93 -6.51
N PHE A 57 -2.88 -6.11 -6.02
CA PHE A 57 -2.08 -6.89 -5.09
C PHE A 57 -1.35 -8.04 -5.80
N ILE A 58 -0.16 -8.38 -5.30
CA ILE A 58 0.61 -9.53 -5.77
C ILE A 58 0.48 -10.70 -4.77
N PRO A 59 0.50 -11.96 -5.23
CA PRO A 59 0.27 -13.11 -4.37
C PRO A 59 1.43 -13.32 -3.37
N PRO A 60 1.19 -14.02 -2.24
CA PRO A 60 2.16 -14.16 -1.15
C PRO A 60 3.54 -14.70 -1.59
N GLU A 61 3.58 -15.61 -2.56
CA GLU A 61 4.79 -16.23 -3.08
C GLU A 61 5.72 -15.18 -3.72
N LYS A 62 5.13 -14.18 -4.41
CA LYS A 62 5.91 -13.09 -5.00
C LYS A 62 6.40 -12.09 -3.96
N GLN A 63 5.64 -11.89 -2.87
CA GLN A 63 6.10 -11.10 -1.73
C GLN A 63 7.29 -11.78 -1.04
N LEU A 64 7.24 -13.10 -0.84
CA LEU A 64 8.35 -13.90 -0.32
C LEU A 64 9.62 -13.82 -1.20
N GLU A 65 9.47 -13.93 -2.52
CA GLU A 65 10.59 -13.80 -3.46
C GLU A 65 11.27 -12.42 -3.35
N LEU A 66 10.48 -11.35 -3.38
CA LEU A 66 10.97 -9.98 -3.23
C LEU A 66 11.62 -9.74 -1.87
N THR A 67 11.03 -10.23 -0.77
CA THR A 67 11.58 -10.07 0.58
C THR A 67 12.89 -10.84 0.76
N ARG A 68 13.06 -12.03 0.15
CA ARG A 68 14.36 -12.73 0.11
C ARG A 68 15.42 -11.93 -0.64
N GLN A 69 15.09 -11.41 -1.82
CA GLN A 69 16.00 -10.57 -2.60
C GLN A 69 16.46 -9.35 -1.79
N ARG A 70 15.51 -8.63 -1.18
CA ARG A 70 15.78 -7.43 -0.36
C ARG A 70 16.59 -7.75 0.90
N ASN A 71 16.29 -8.87 1.57
CA ASN A 71 17.07 -9.34 2.73
C ASN A 71 18.55 -9.57 2.38
N ALA A 72 18.82 -10.17 1.21
CA ALA A 72 20.17 -10.37 0.70
C ALA A 72 20.86 -9.05 0.31
N GLU A 73 20.16 -8.18 -0.43
CA GLU A 73 20.65 -6.87 -0.89
C GLU A 73 21.00 -5.91 0.25
N ARG A 74 20.15 -5.87 1.29
CA ARG A 74 20.22 -4.93 2.41
C ARG A 74 20.90 -5.50 3.65
N HIS A 75 21.34 -6.76 3.58
CA HIS A 75 21.93 -7.51 4.69
C HIS A 75 21.10 -7.39 5.98
N TRP A 76 19.78 -7.62 5.90
CA TRP A 76 18.91 -7.56 7.08
C TRP A 76 19.18 -8.70 8.07
N GLY A 77 19.73 -9.83 7.60
CA GLY A 77 20.17 -10.95 8.42
C GLY A 77 19.08 -11.97 8.75
N PHE A 78 17.98 -12.01 8.01
CA PHE A 78 17.07 -13.16 8.06
C PHE A 78 17.67 -14.34 7.32
N THR A 79 17.47 -15.53 7.87
CA THR A 79 17.88 -16.83 7.34
C THR A 79 16.68 -17.55 6.72
N GLU A 80 16.90 -18.60 5.92
CA GLU A 80 15.77 -19.40 5.42
C GLU A 80 14.94 -20.03 6.56
N ALA A 81 15.54 -20.32 7.73
CA ALA A 81 14.81 -20.77 8.90
C ALA A 81 13.80 -19.72 9.43
N ASP A 82 14.07 -18.42 9.26
CA ASP A 82 13.11 -17.36 9.58
C ASP A 82 11.95 -17.32 8.57
N PHE A 83 12.21 -17.61 7.30
CA PHE A 83 11.17 -17.73 6.26
C PHE A 83 10.36 -19.03 6.40
N GLU A 84 10.95 -20.11 6.89
CA GLU A 84 10.25 -21.36 7.21
C GLU A 84 9.37 -21.21 8.47
N ALA A 85 9.88 -20.56 9.52
CA ALA A 85 9.17 -20.31 10.77
C ALA A 85 7.92 -19.42 10.61
N LEU A 86 7.87 -18.61 9.54
CA LEU A 86 6.71 -17.81 9.16
C LEU A 86 5.47 -18.66 8.81
N GLY A 87 5.67 -19.88 8.32
CA GLY A 87 4.60 -20.77 7.88
C GLY A 87 3.89 -20.34 6.59
N PRO A 88 2.83 -21.08 6.19
CA PRO A 88 2.05 -20.75 5.00
C PRO A 88 1.30 -19.42 5.18
N PRO A 89 1.04 -18.67 4.10
CA PRO A 89 0.21 -17.47 4.16
C PRO A 89 -1.22 -17.81 4.59
N PRO A 90 -1.91 -16.91 5.32
CA PRO A 90 -3.34 -16.98 5.57
C PRO A 90 -4.15 -17.05 4.27
N ALA A 91 -5.38 -17.52 4.36
CA ALA A 91 -6.34 -17.46 3.26
C ALA A 91 -6.53 -16.00 2.79
N TRP A 92 -6.70 -15.80 1.49
CA TRP A 92 -6.92 -14.46 0.96
C TRP A 92 -8.29 -13.91 1.41
N PRO A 93 -8.36 -12.69 1.96
CA PRO A 93 -9.61 -12.16 2.52
C PRO A 93 -10.63 -11.81 1.43
N ASP A 94 -11.90 -12.08 1.72
CA ASP A 94 -13.02 -11.49 0.99
C ASP A 94 -13.22 -10.04 1.44
N GLY A 95 -12.73 -9.10 0.63
CA GLY A 95 -12.89 -7.68 0.90
C GLY A 95 -12.46 -6.77 -0.25
N TYR A 96 -13.00 -5.55 -0.24
CA TYR A 96 -12.89 -4.60 -1.35
C TYR A 96 -11.46 -4.12 -1.63
N LEU A 97 -10.71 -3.81 -0.55
CA LEU A 97 -9.29 -3.49 -0.58
C LEU A 97 -8.59 -4.27 0.55
N CYS A 98 -8.82 -5.57 0.57
CA CYS A 98 -8.20 -6.47 1.55
C CYS A 98 -7.12 -7.34 0.89
N ALA A 99 -6.00 -7.54 1.58
CA ALA A 99 -4.88 -8.34 1.08
C ALA A 99 -4.13 -9.08 2.19
N VAL A 100 -3.44 -10.15 1.80
CA VAL A 100 -2.37 -10.75 2.61
C VAL A 100 -1.07 -10.00 2.36
N VAL A 101 -0.40 -9.57 3.43
CA VAL A 101 0.81 -8.75 3.42
C VAL A 101 1.92 -9.45 4.19
N LEU A 102 3.11 -9.52 3.60
CA LEU A 102 4.34 -9.87 4.32
C LEU A 102 4.92 -8.62 4.97
N ASP A 103 4.74 -8.50 6.28
CA ASP A 103 5.31 -7.45 7.13
C ASP A 103 6.70 -7.86 7.62
N VAL A 104 7.66 -6.94 7.60
CA VAL A 104 9.06 -7.16 7.99
C VAL A 104 9.43 -6.17 9.08
N SER A 105 9.70 -6.67 10.28
CA SER A 105 10.17 -5.88 11.42
C SER A 105 11.67 -6.09 11.61
N LEU A 106 12.45 -5.00 11.58
CA LEU A 106 13.89 -5.03 11.78
C LEU A 106 14.25 -4.72 13.24
N ASP A 107 15.52 -4.40 13.53
CA ASP A 107 16.01 -4.29 14.93
C ASP A 107 15.39 -3.11 15.70
N THR A 108 15.02 -2.04 14.99
CA THR A 108 14.41 -0.83 15.58
C THR A 108 13.21 -0.35 14.76
N VAL A 109 12.32 0.38 15.42
CA VAL A 109 11.17 1.06 14.81
C VAL A 109 11.63 1.96 13.66
N SER A 110 12.68 2.75 13.91
CA SER A 110 13.32 3.65 12.94
C SER A 110 13.83 2.92 11.69
N ARG A 111 14.65 1.86 11.87
CA ARG A 111 15.20 1.07 10.75
C ARG A 111 14.07 0.41 9.94
N THR A 112 13.06 -0.09 10.62
CA THR A 112 11.89 -0.72 9.99
C THR A 112 11.11 0.27 9.12
N PHE A 113 10.86 1.47 9.63
CA PHE A 113 10.16 2.54 8.91
C PHE A 113 10.95 3.02 7.69
N GLU A 114 12.26 3.28 7.84
CA GLU A 114 13.10 3.75 6.73
C GLU A 114 13.28 2.70 5.62
N GLU A 115 13.47 1.42 5.95
CA GLU A 115 13.58 0.37 4.93
C GLU A 115 12.25 0.16 4.20
N GLY A 116 11.12 0.16 4.92
CA GLY A 116 9.79 0.12 4.31
C GLY A 116 9.53 1.30 3.37
N TRP A 117 9.89 2.53 3.78
CA TRP A 117 9.80 3.71 2.93
C TRP A 117 10.75 3.65 1.73
N TYR A 118 12.00 3.21 1.94
CA TYR A 118 13.01 3.06 0.88
C TYR A 118 12.49 2.19 -0.28
N PHE A 119 11.94 1.01 0.02
CA PHE A 119 11.35 0.15 -1.02
C PHE A 119 10.01 0.66 -1.54
N THR A 120 9.22 1.36 -0.73
CA THR A 120 7.99 2.03 -1.19
C THR A 120 8.27 3.04 -2.29
N LYS A 121 9.26 3.92 -2.10
CA LYS A 121 9.60 4.93 -3.12
C LYS A 121 10.29 4.33 -4.34
N ALA A 122 11.12 3.30 -4.16
CA ALA A 122 11.89 2.68 -5.26
C ALA A 122 11.00 2.01 -6.34
N VAL A 123 9.78 1.62 -6.01
CA VAL A 123 8.82 1.01 -6.96
C VAL A 123 7.85 2.02 -7.59
N GLN A 124 8.06 3.32 -7.37
CA GLN A 124 7.19 4.40 -7.85
C GLN A 124 7.94 5.31 -8.84
N PRO A 125 7.24 5.96 -9.78
CA PRO A 125 7.88 6.84 -10.77
C PRO A 125 8.34 8.20 -10.21
N GLY A 126 8.06 8.46 -8.93
CA GLY A 126 8.56 9.61 -8.19
C GLY A 126 8.11 9.57 -6.73
N GLU A 127 8.82 10.29 -5.86
CA GLU A 127 8.52 10.37 -4.44
C GLU A 127 8.54 11.81 -3.88
N TRP A 128 7.95 11.98 -2.71
CA TRP A 128 8.21 13.10 -1.82
C TRP A 128 7.98 12.70 -0.37
N ARG A 129 8.73 13.30 0.55
CA ARG A 129 8.58 13.14 1.99
C ARG A 129 8.52 14.52 2.62
N TRP A 130 7.55 14.75 3.48
CA TRP A 130 7.49 16.00 4.25
C TRP A 130 8.69 16.06 5.22
N PRO A 131 9.52 17.13 5.24
CA PRO A 131 10.74 17.16 6.05
C PRO A 131 10.53 17.03 7.58
N GLU A 132 9.33 17.29 8.09
CA GLU A 132 9.00 17.07 9.50
C GLU A 132 8.72 15.59 9.84
N VAL A 133 8.44 14.73 8.84
CA VAL A 133 8.28 13.29 9.05
C VAL A 133 9.66 12.67 9.20
N LYS A 134 10.23 12.78 10.40
CA LYS A 134 11.49 12.14 10.80
C LYS A 134 11.21 10.80 11.48
N SER A 135 12.22 9.94 11.52
CA SER A 135 12.12 8.54 11.97
C SER A 135 13.02 8.20 13.15
N ASP A 136 13.77 9.16 13.68
CA ASP A 136 14.54 8.98 14.90
C ASP A 136 13.61 8.89 16.13
N GLU A 137 14.15 8.38 17.22
CA GLU A 137 13.42 8.07 18.47
C GLU A 137 12.71 9.26 19.12
N ASN A 138 13.09 10.50 18.81
CA ASN A 138 12.45 11.70 19.35
C ASN A 138 11.24 12.15 18.51
N HIS A 139 11.14 11.66 17.26
CA HIS A 139 10.13 12.08 16.31
C HIS A 139 9.19 10.96 15.88
N LEU A 140 9.59 9.69 15.95
CA LEU A 140 8.78 8.52 15.59
C LEU A 140 8.79 7.47 16.71
N LYS A 141 7.59 7.06 17.14
CA LYS A 141 7.39 5.88 17.98
C LYS A 141 6.26 5.01 17.44
N LEU A 142 6.13 3.79 17.99
CA LEU A 142 4.90 3.01 17.82
C LEU A 142 3.79 3.58 18.70
N LEU A 143 2.54 3.38 18.29
CA LEU A 143 1.37 3.70 19.10
C LEU A 143 1.44 2.99 20.46
N ASP A 144 1.16 3.73 21.54
CA ASP A 144 1.27 3.20 22.91
C ASP A 144 0.44 1.91 23.09
N GLY A 145 1.10 0.85 23.51
CA GLY A 145 0.54 -0.52 23.62
C GLY A 145 0.98 -1.48 22.52
N ILE A 146 1.58 -1.01 21.41
CA ILE A 146 2.22 -1.87 20.40
C ILE A 146 3.67 -2.15 20.82
N ILE A 147 4.05 -3.43 20.84
CA ILE A 147 5.42 -3.87 21.13
C ILE A 147 6.17 -4.07 19.81
N HIS A 148 7.37 -3.49 19.70
CA HIS A 148 8.27 -3.75 18.57
C HIS A 148 8.93 -5.12 18.73
N GLN A 149 8.72 -6.01 17.76
CA GLN A 149 9.37 -7.33 17.72
C GLN A 149 9.97 -7.53 16.33
N ARG A 150 11.28 -7.77 16.25
CA ARG A 150 11.97 -8.15 15.01
C ARG A 150 11.41 -9.49 14.51
N GLY A 151 11.13 -9.60 13.21
CA GLY A 151 10.58 -10.81 12.61
C GLY A 151 9.98 -10.60 11.23
N LEU A 152 9.53 -11.71 10.64
CA LEU A 152 8.65 -11.73 9.47
C LEU A 152 7.24 -12.09 9.96
N HIS A 153 6.21 -11.41 9.44
CA HIS A 153 4.84 -11.63 9.88
C HIS A 153 3.86 -11.61 8.71
N TRP A 154 3.04 -12.66 8.58
CA TRP A 154 1.86 -12.60 7.71
C TRP A 154 0.76 -11.78 8.37
N ARG A 155 0.27 -10.76 7.65
CA ARG A 155 -0.79 -9.87 8.11
C ARG A 155 -1.92 -9.84 7.09
N VAL A 156 -3.15 -10.05 7.54
CA VAL A 156 -4.33 -9.79 6.71
C VAL A 156 -4.79 -8.37 7.01
N VAL A 157 -4.91 -7.55 5.97
CA VAL A 157 -5.10 -6.10 6.08
C VAL A 157 -6.33 -5.68 5.30
N ASP A 158 -7.21 -4.89 5.92
CA ASP A 158 -8.21 -4.07 5.22
C ASP A 158 -7.70 -2.64 5.09
N PHE A 159 -7.36 -2.22 3.86
CA PHE A 159 -6.87 -0.87 3.56
C PHE A 159 -7.98 0.18 3.45
N ALA A 160 -9.25 -0.22 3.43
CA ALA A 160 -10.41 0.68 3.38
C ALA A 160 -11.10 0.83 4.75
N ALA A 161 -10.63 0.14 5.79
CA ALA A 161 -11.20 0.20 7.12
C ALA A 161 -11.31 1.65 7.65
N ASN A 162 -12.39 1.90 8.39
CA ASN A 162 -12.69 3.19 9.02
C ASN A 162 -12.82 4.38 8.05
N TRP A 163 -12.96 4.13 6.74
CA TRP A 163 -13.16 5.19 5.75
C TRP A 163 -14.63 5.57 5.59
N ASP A 164 -15.06 6.59 6.34
CA ASP A 164 -16.36 7.22 6.14
C ASP A 164 -16.24 8.42 5.19
N LYS A 165 -16.92 8.37 4.04
CA LYS A 165 -16.90 9.43 3.01
C LYS A 165 -17.78 10.63 3.34
N LYS A 166 -18.70 10.47 4.28
CA LYS A 166 -19.69 11.49 4.66
C LYS A 166 -19.24 12.22 5.92
N ASP A 167 -18.88 11.46 6.96
CA ASP A 167 -18.59 11.99 8.30
C ASP A 167 -17.06 11.99 8.60
N GLY A 168 -16.23 11.42 7.72
CA GLY A 168 -14.77 11.36 7.84
C GLY A 168 -14.28 10.36 8.89
N ILE A 169 -12.96 10.11 8.91
CA ILE A 169 -12.32 9.34 10.00
C ILE A 169 -12.71 9.97 11.34
N ALA A 170 -13.26 9.16 12.24
CA ALA A 170 -13.49 9.56 13.62
C ALA A 170 -12.15 9.70 14.38
N PRO A 171 -11.98 10.73 15.22
CA PRO A 171 -10.86 10.78 16.16
C PRO A 171 -10.79 9.50 17.00
N THR A 172 -9.58 9.12 17.43
CA THR A 172 -9.28 7.92 18.25
C THR A 172 -9.64 6.56 17.64
N VAL A 173 -9.88 6.44 16.34
CA VAL A 173 -10.19 5.12 15.71
C VAL A 173 -8.97 4.18 15.61
N HIS A 174 -7.75 4.71 15.71
CA HIS A 174 -6.52 3.91 15.77
C HIS A 174 -6.34 3.35 17.20
N THR A 175 -6.14 2.04 17.34
CA THR A 175 -5.98 1.37 18.63
C THR A 175 -4.82 0.37 18.57
N PRO A 176 -4.05 0.14 19.64
CA PRO A 176 -2.92 -0.78 19.60
C PRO A 176 -3.30 -2.23 19.25
N LYS A 177 -4.57 -2.63 19.40
CA LYS A 177 -5.04 -3.96 18.97
C LYS A 177 -5.14 -4.09 17.44
N THR A 178 -5.62 -3.05 16.76
CA THR A 178 -6.00 -3.10 15.34
C THR A 178 -5.07 -2.34 14.41
N SER A 179 -4.31 -1.38 14.94
CA SER A 179 -3.44 -0.48 14.18
C SER A 179 -2.23 -1.16 13.56
N LEU A 180 -2.08 -1.00 12.25
CA LEU A 180 -0.93 -1.45 11.46
C LEU A 180 0.24 -0.46 11.55
N SER A 181 1.43 -0.95 11.90
CA SER A 181 2.69 -0.22 11.83
C SER A 181 3.35 -0.37 10.44
N SER A 182 4.40 -1.19 10.32
CA SER A 182 5.25 -1.30 9.12
C SER A 182 4.56 -1.97 7.92
N ALA A 183 3.58 -2.83 8.17
CA ALA A 183 2.89 -3.61 7.14
C ALA A 183 2.36 -2.77 5.97
N ILE A 184 1.93 -1.52 6.22
CA ILE A 184 1.42 -0.62 5.17
C ILE A 184 2.53 -0.14 4.23
N LEU A 185 3.74 0.10 4.75
CA LEU A 185 4.91 0.42 3.93
C LEU A 185 5.35 -0.82 3.12
N TRP A 186 5.33 -2.00 3.73
CA TRP A 186 5.66 -3.24 3.00
C TRP A 186 4.65 -3.55 1.90
N ALA A 187 3.35 -3.37 2.16
CA ALA A 187 2.31 -3.41 1.15
C ALA A 187 2.56 -2.38 0.03
N ALA A 188 2.83 -1.12 0.36
CA ALA A 188 3.12 -0.07 -0.63
C ALA A 188 4.35 -0.39 -1.50
N SER A 189 5.36 -1.05 -0.94
CA SER A 189 6.56 -1.55 -1.63
C SER A 189 6.34 -2.75 -2.55
N CYS A 190 5.21 -3.47 -2.39
CA CYS A 190 4.86 -4.66 -3.17
C CYS A 190 3.71 -4.39 -4.16
N PHE A 191 2.87 -3.41 -3.88
CA PHE A 191 1.62 -3.12 -4.59
C PHE A 191 1.64 -1.70 -5.20
N PRO A 192 2.57 -1.36 -6.12
CA PRO A 192 2.70 0.01 -6.61
C PRO A 192 1.43 0.53 -7.32
N ARG A 193 0.65 -0.37 -7.94
CA ARG A 193 -0.64 -0.06 -8.56
C ARG A 193 -1.73 0.35 -7.57
N TRP A 194 -1.71 -0.17 -6.34
CA TRP A 194 -2.63 0.25 -5.28
C TRP A 194 -2.41 1.72 -4.90
N ILE A 195 -1.14 2.09 -4.64
CA ILE A 195 -0.74 3.47 -4.34
C ILE A 195 -1.14 4.41 -5.49
N GLN A 196 -0.80 4.07 -6.74
CA GLN A 196 -1.13 4.90 -7.92
C GLN A 196 -2.64 5.05 -8.19
N ALA A 197 -3.46 4.15 -7.63
CA ALA A 197 -4.91 4.21 -7.72
C ALA A 197 -5.56 5.07 -6.62
N MET A 198 -4.81 5.50 -5.60
CA MET A 198 -5.34 6.34 -4.51
C MET A 198 -5.78 7.71 -5.02
N ASP A 199 -7.08 8.01 -4.87
CA ASP A 199 -7.71 9.25 -5.29
C ASP A 199 -8.48 9.96 -4.16
N GLY A 200 -8.54 9.36 -2.97
CA GLY A 200 -9.30 9.90 -1.84
C GLY A 200 -10.82 9.85 -2.01
N VAL A 201 -11.33 9.15 -3.04
CA VAL A 201 -12.75 9.13 -3.45
C VAL A 201 -13.27 7.72 -3.75
N LYS A 202 -12.50 6.89 -4.45
CA LYS A 202 -12.73 5.47 -4.74
C LYS A 202 -11.71 4.56 -4.05
N VAL A 203 -10.46 5.00 -3.95
CA VAL A 203 -9.39 4.34 -3.20
C VAL A 203 -8.84 5.38 -2.23
N PRO A 204 -8.90 5.14 -0.91
CA PRO A 204 -8.51 6.13 0.09
C PRO A 204 -7.00 6.31 0.11
N PHE A 205 -6.55 7.49 0.51
CA PHE A 205 -5.21 7.63 1.08
C PHE A 205 -5.17 6.92 2.44
N VAL A 206 -4.02 6.50 2.93
CA VAL A 206 -3.96 5.68 4.16
C VAL A 206 -3.07 6.29 5.23
N TRP A 207 -3.57 6.31 6.46
CA TRP A 207 -2.74 6.44 7.64
C TRP A 207 -1.89 5.19 7.86
N LEU A 208 -0.80 5.34 8.59
CA LEU A 208 0.01 4.24 9.15
C LEU A 208 -0.23 4.23 10.68
N PRO A 209 -1.39 3.75 11.15
CA PRO A 209 -1.93 4.06 12.48
C PRO A 209 -1.24 3.36 13.65
N GLY A 210 -0.29 2.47 13.38
CA GLY A 210 0.59 1.88 14.39
C GLY A 210 1.78 2.75 14.75
N TYR A 211 1.94 3.93 14.13
CA TYR A 211 2.96 4.92 14.45
C TYR A 211 2.36 6.22 14.99
N GLN A 212 3.13 6.91 15.82
CA GLN A 212 2.88 8.29 16.25
C GLN A 212 4.11 9.15 15.94
N LEU A 213 3.85 10.39 15.53
CA LEU A 213 4.86 11.39 15.19
C LEU A 213 4.81 12.60 16.11
N SER A 214 5.99 13.11 16.48
CA SER A 214 6.16 14.43 17.07
C SER A 214 6.65 15.41 16.01
N ILE A 215 5.84 16.42 15.69
CA ILE A 215 6.11 17.45 14.67
C ILE A 215 6.51 18.76 15.36
N SER A 216 7.50 19.46 14.80
CA SER A 216 8.01 20.71 15.39
C SER A 216 6.90 21.76 15.56
N GLY A 217 6.76 22.32 16.75
CA GLY A 217 5.74 23.33 17.07
C GLY A 217 4.31 22.79 17.28
N SER A 218 4.11 21.47 17.26
CA SER A 218 2.84 20.80 17.57
C SER A 218 2.86 20.13 18.94
N GLN A 219 1.72 19.56 19.37
CA GLN A 219 1.70 18.67 20.54
C GLN A 219 2.54 17.41 20.24
N PRO A 220 3.38 16.93 21.18
CA PRO A 220 4.12 15.69 21.00
C PRO A 220 3.19 14.51 20.73
N TRP A 221 3.58 13.63 19.80
CA TRP A 221 2.88 12.39 19.47
C TRP A 221 1.43 12.55 18.96
N SER A 222 1.01 13.76 18.57
CA SER A 222 -0.37 14.03 18.09
C SER A 222 -0.57 13.79 16.59
N TYR A 223 0.48 13.42 15.85
CA TYR A 223 0.42 13.18 14.41
C TYR A 223 0.55 11.70 14.06
N VAL A 224 -0.06 11.27 12.96
CA VAL A 224 0.07 9.93 12.37
C VAL A 224 0.65 10.06 10.96
N PRO A 225 1.67 9.26 10.56
CA PRO A 225 2.18 9.30 9.20
C PRO A 225 1.13 8.81 8.21
N ASP A 226 1.12 9.37 7.00
CA ASP A 226 0.20 8.98 5.94
C ASP A 226 0.92 8.78 4.59
N LEU A 227 0.36 7.87 3.79
CA LEU A 227 0.69 7.71 2.38
C LEU A 227 -0.46 8.21 1.51
N CYS A 228 -0.14 9.10 0.57
CA CYS A 228 -1.03 9.51 -0.49
C CYS A 228 -0.34 9.51 -1.86
N TRP A 229 -1.15 9.49 -2.92
CA TRP A 229 -0.67 9.62 -4.29
C TRP A 229 -1.04 10.98 -4.86
N HIS A 230 -0.07 11.65 -5.47
CA HIS A 230 -0.27 12.99 -6.06
C HIS A 230 -0.18 12.94 -7.58
N TYR A 231 -1.34 12.87 -8.23
CA TYR A 231 -1.48 12.73 -9.68
C TYR A 231 -0.67 13.74 -10.50
N GLY A 232 -0.77 15.04 -10.19
CA GLY A 232 -0.11 16.10 -10.97
C GLY A 232 1.42 16.05 -10.96
N CYS A 233 2.03 15.40 -9.97
CA CYS A 233 3.49 15.15 -9.92
C CYS A 233 3.86 13.68 -10.16
N ARG A 234 2.85 12.80 -10.32
CA ARG A 234 2.99 11.35 -10.42
C ARG A 234 3.91 10.76 -9.35
N GLN A 235 3.69 11.12 -8.09
CA GLN A 235 4.56 10.72 -6.99
C GLN A 235 3.80 10.16 -5.78
N VAL A 236 4.39 9.17 -5.11
CA VAL A 236 3.98 8.77 -3.76
C VAL A 236 4.45 9.84 -2.77
N ARG A 237 3.62 10.19 -1.79
CA ARG A 237 3.96 11.14 -0.74
C ARG A 237 3.88 10.46 0.61
N LEU A 238 4.94 10.62 1.41
CA LEU A 238 4.94 10.35 2.84
C LEU A 238 4.77 11.68 3.58
N SER A 239 3.65 11.82 4.27
CA SER A 239 3.24 13.02 5.00
C SER A 239 2.80 12.62 6.41
N ALA A 240 2.24 13.56 7.18
CA ALA A 240 1.52 13.24 8.41
C ALA A 240 0.30 14.14 8.58
N ASP A 241 -0.71 13.63 9.29
CA ASP A 241 -1.90 14.36 9.69
C ASP A 241 -2.04 14.42 11.22
N ASP A 242 -2.69 15.47 11.72
CA ASP A 242 -3.11 15.54 13.12
C ASP A 242 -4.19 14.49 13.39
N ALA A 243 -3.96 13.67 14.40
CA ALA A 243 -4.77 12.51 14.77
C ALA A 243 -6.05 12.87 15.54
N SER A 244 -6.16 14.11 16.01
CA SER A 244 -7.29 14.64 16.78
C SER A 244 -8.41 15.23 15.93
N ILE A 245 -8.17 15.48 14.63
CA ILE A 245 -9.13 16.08 13.70
C ILE A 245 -9.68 15.05 12.70
N ARG A 246 -10.82 15.38 12.07
CA ARG A 246 -11.48 14.52 11.07
C ARG A 246 -10.86 14.68 9.68
N HIS A 247 -10.67 13.56 8.98
CA HIS A 247 -10.15 13.52 7.61
C HIS A 247 -11.06 12.70 6.70
N TYR A 248 -11.45 13.26 5.55
CA TYR A 248 -12.52 12.69 4.69
C TYR A 248 -11.99 11.84 3.52
N HIS A 249 -10.72 12.02 3.12
CA HIS A 249 -10.10 11.35 1.98
C HIS A 249 -9.24 10.15 2.36
N ARG A 250 -9.31 9.75 3.64
CA ARG A 250 -8.36 8.84 4.28
C ARG A 250 -9.07 7.66 4.90
N ALA A 251 -8.40 6.52 4.89
CA ALA A 251 -8.75 5.34 5.68
C ALA A 251 -7.78 5.19 6.85
N VAL A 252 -8.21 4.42 7.86
CA VAL A 252 -7.33 3.94 8.94
C VAL A 252 -7.30 2.42 8.83
N PRO A 253 -6.36 1.85 8.07
CA PRO A 253 -6.29 0.41 7.85
C PRO A 253 -6.15 -0.37 9.16
N VAL A 254 -6.70 -1.58 9.18
CA VAL A 254 -6.64 -2.46 10.36
C VAL A 254 -6.14 -3.86 10.01
N PHE A 255 -5.56 -4.53 10.99
CA PHE A 255 -5.47 -5.99 11.00
C PHE A 255 -6.88 -6.59 10.98
N VAL A 256 -7.10 -7.56 10.10
CA VAL A 256 -8.26 -8.46 10.16
C VAL A 256 -7.80 -9.70 10.94
N GLU A 257 -8.43 -9.98 12.08
CA GLU A 257 -8.27 -11.27 12.76
C GLU A 257 -8.91 -12.36 11.89
N CYS A 258 -8.19 -13.47 11.66
CA CYS A 258 -8.64 -14.65 10.90
C CYS A 258 -8.78 -15.85 11.82
#